data_AF-A0A428REI9-F1
#
_entry.id   AF-A0A428REI9-F1
#
_cell.length_a   1.000
_cell.length_b   1.000
_cell.length_c   1.000
_cell.angle_alpha   90.00
_cell.angle_beta   90.00
_cell.angle_gamma   90.00
#
_symmetry.space_group_name_H-M   'P 1'
#
loop_
_entity.id
_entity.type
_entity.pdbx_description
1 polymer ?
#
loop_
_entity_poly.entity_id
_entity_poly.type
_entity_poly.pdbx_seq_one_letter_code
_entity_poly.pdbx_strand_id
1 'polypeptide(L)'
;MRDETQAKIIEDSPIGNGLDAFRASFQSICKGASISLIPNALEQLEQEDIQNLILDLLPALRNLCAVRSLPSKTGRGTLRSDLLRLELSLDSDDFDYDR
;
A
#
# COMPACT_ATOMS: atom_id res chain seq x y z
N MET A 1 21.49 13.71 -1.68
CA MET A 1 21.94 12.62 -0.78
C MET A 1 20.81 11.75 -0.21
N ARG A 2 19.72 12.25 0.39
CA ARG A 2 18.66 11.36 0.95
C ARG A 2 17.99 10.48 -0.12
N ASP A 3 17.78 11.02 -1.33
CA ASP A 3 17.15 10.28 -2.43
C ASP A 3 18.08 9.25 -3.08
N GLU A 4 19.39 9.52 -3.13
CA GLU A 4 20.38 8.57 -3.69
C GLU A 4 20.51 7.31 -2.83
N THR A 5 20.45 7.45 -1.50
CA THR A 5 20.45 6.30 -0.59
C THR A 5 19.15 5.51 -0.69
N GLN A 6 18.00 6.16 -0.85
CA GLN A 6 16.72 5.47 -1.03
C GLN A 6 16.65 4.74 -2.38
N ALA A 7 17.13 5.37 -3.45
CA ALA A 7 17.21 4.75 -4.77
C ALA A 7 18.05 3.47 -4.73
N LYS A 8 19.23 3.51 -4.08
CA LYS A 8 20.07 2.31 -3.89
C LYS A 8 19.36 1.19 -3.13
N ILE A 9 18.65 1.52 -2.03
CA ILE A 9 17.89 0.51 -1.28
C ILE A 9 16.82 -0.15 -2.15
N ILE A 10 16.16 0.61 -3.02
CA ILE A 10 15.12 0.09 -3.92
C ILE A 10 15.75 -0.74 -5.05
N GLU A 11 16.91 -0.33 -5.56
CA GLU A 11 17.69 -1.07 -6.56
C GLU A 11 18.17 -2.43 -6.00
N ASP A 12 18.68 -2.44 -4.77
CA ASP A 12 19.16 -3.64 -4.07
C ASP A 12 18.01 -4.56 -3.59
N SER A 13 16.79 -4.04 -3.49
CA SER A 13 15.61 -4.76 -3.02
C SER A 13 14.39 -4.42 -3.89
N PRO A 14 14.38 -4.86 -5.15
CA PRO A 14 13.33 -4.50 -6.09
C PRO A 14 11.97 -4.99 -5.58
N ILE A 15 10.92 -4.19 -5.83
CA ILE A 15 9.54 -4.55 -5.49
C ILE A 15 9.12 -5.81 -6.27
N GLY A 16 9.58 -5.94 -7.51
CA GLY A 16 9.32 -7.10 -8.37
C GLY A 16 7.84 -7.47 -8.39
N ASN A 17 7.58 -8.77 -8.19
CA ASN A 17 6.25 -9.36 -8.20
C ASN A 17 5.56 -9.32 -6.81
N GLY A 18 6.15 -8.62 -5.83
CA GLY A 18 5.65 -8.63 -4.45
C GLY A 18 4.28 -7.96 -4.25
N LEU A 19 3.76 -7.30 -5.29
CA LEU A 19 2.42 -6.70 -5.30
C LEU A 19 1.44 -7.42 -6.24
N ASP A 20 1.82 -8.55 -6.85
CA ASP A 20 0.98 -9.21 -7.87
C ASP A 20 -0.35 -9.70 -7.30
N ALA A 21 -0.35 -10.23 -6.07
CA ALA A 21 -1.57 -10.64 -5.38
C ALA A 21 -2.53 -9.46 -5.15
N PHE A 22 -2.00 -8.32 -4.67
CA PHE A 22 -2.77 -7.09 -4.52
C PHE A 22 -3.31 -6.60 -5.87
N ARG A 23 -2.49 -6.61 -6.94
CA ARG A 23 -2.94 -6.21 -8.28
C ARG A 23 -4.06 -7.13 -8.80
N ALA A 24 -3.98 -8.43 -8.54
CA ALA A 24 -5.02 -9.38 -8.90
C ALA A 24 -6.32 -9.11 -8.12
N SER A 25 -6.23 -8.80 -6.82
CA SER A 25 -7.38 -8.39 -6.01
C SER A 25 -8.03 -7.13 -6.56
N PHE A 26 -7.24 -6.08 -6.81
CA PHE A 26 -7.72 -4.83 -7.43
C PHE A 26 -8.45 -5.07 -8.75
N GLN A 27 -7.87 -5.88 -9.64
CA GLN A 27 -8.53 -6.23 -10.90
C GLN A 27 -9.83 -7.00 -10.70
N SER A 28 -9.90 -7.89 -9.69
CA SER A 28 -11.10 -8.64 -9.36
C SER A 28 -12.20 -7.74 -8.84
N ILE A 29 -11.87 -6.81 -7.93
CA ILE A 29 -12.82 -5.83 -7.35
C ILE A 29 -13.38 -4.93 -8.46
N CYS A 30 -12.52 -4.31 -9.29
CA CYS A 30 -13.00 -3.47 -10.39
C CYS A 30 -13.90 -4.24 -11.37
N LYS A 31 -13.57 -5.50 -11.68
CA LYS A 31 -14.44 -6.35 -12.53
C LYS A 31 -15.78 -6.64 -11.88
N GLY A 32 -15.80 -6.94 -10.58
CA GLY A 32 -17.04 -7.14 -9.81
C GLY A 32 -17.93 -5.89 -9.80
N ALA A 33 -17.33 -4.73 -9.64
CA ALA A 33 -18.00 -3.42 -9.66
C ALA A 33 -18.31 -2.90 -11.08
N SER A 34 -17.99 -3.66 -12.14
CA SER A 34 -18.13 -3.22 -13.54
C SER A 34 -17.38 -1.92 -13.88
N ILE A 35 -16.29 -1.64 -13.17
CA ILE A 35 -15.42 -0.48 -13.37
C ILE A 35 -14.31 -0.82 -14.36
N SER A 36 -14.08 0.08 -15.31
CA SER A 36 -12.94 -0.03 -16.24
C SER A 36 -11.63 0.26 -15.52
N LEU A 37 -10.56 -0.49 -15.82
CA LEU A 37 -9.21 -0.30 -15.25
C LEU A 37 -8.51 0.94 -15.85
N ILE A 38 -9.07 2.11 -15.59
CA ILE A 38 -8.51 3.43 -15.95
C ILE A 38 -7.82 4.06 -14.73
N PRO A 39 -6.95 5.09 -14.91
CA PRO A 39 -6.24 5.72 -13.79
C PRO A 39 -7.13 6.20 -12.64
N ASN A 40 -8.38 6.54 -12.91
CA ASN A 40 -9.37 7.02 -11.94
C ASN A 40 -10.34 5.92 -11.48
N ALA A 41 -10.02 4.64 -11.68
CA ALA A 41 -10.86 3.53 -11.26
C ALA A 41 -11.09 3.51 -9.73
N LEU A 42 -10.11 3.98 -8.95
CA LEU A 42 -10.21 4.07 -7.49
C LEU A 42 -11.30 5.04 -7.03
N GLU A 43 -11.54 6.13 -7.78
CA GLU A 43 -12.57 7.14 -7.46
C GLU A 43 -14.00 6.64 -7.65
N GLN A 44 -14.15 5.51 -8.36
CA GLN A 44 -15.46 4.90 -8.65
C GLN A 44 -15.79 3.76 -7.69
N LEU A 45 -14.85 3.37 -6.82
CA LEU A 45 -15.06 2.30 -5.85
C LEU A 45 -15.85 2.81 -4.65
N GLU A 46 -16.71 1.94 -4.13
CA GLU A 46 -17.40 2.19 -2.87
C GLU A 46 -16.41 2.06 -1.69
N GLN A 47 -16.77 2.63 -0.55
CA GLN A 47 -15.91 2.64 0.63
C GLN A 47 -15.51 1.22 1.08
N GLU A 48 -16.42 0.24 1.00
CA GLU A 48 -16.14 -1.16 1.35
C GLU A 48 -15.06 -1.76 0.43
N ASP A 49 -15.11 -1.48 -0.87
CA ASP A 49 -14.11 -1.95 -1.83
C ASP A 49 -12.74 -1.31 -1.54
N ILE A 50 -12.71 -0.02 -1.21
CA ILE A 50 -11.47 0.68 -0.83
C ILE A 50 -10.88 0.08 0.45
N GLN A 51 -11.71 -0.22 1.44
CA GLN A 51 -11.26 -0.89 2.68
C GLN A 51 -10.63 -2.25 2.40
N ASN A 52 -11.29 -3.08 1.58
CA ASN A 52 -10.77 -4.38 1.17
C ASN A 52 -9.41 -4.25 0.47
N LEU A 53 -9.25 -3.24 -0.41
CA LEU A 53 -7.98 -2.96 -1.08
C LEU A 53 -6.88 -2.55 -0.10
N ILE A 54 -7.19 -1.74 0.91
CA ILE A 54 -6.22 -1.34 1.94
C ILE A 54 -5.76 -2.56 2.75
N LEU A 55 -6.70 -3.45 3.12
CA LEU A 55 -6.41 -4.69 3.83
C LEU A 55 -5.53 -5.66 3.03
N ASP A 56 -5.64 -5.66 1.70
CA ASP A 56 -4.76 -6.45 0.82
C ASP A 56 -3.39 -5.76 0.59
N LEU A 57 -3.39 -4.43 0.46
CA LEU A 57 -2.19 -3.66 0.14
C LEU A 57 -1.18 -3.62 1.29
N LEU A 58 -1.65 -3.38 2.52
CA LEU A 58 -0.77 -3.20 3.67
C LEU A 58 0.10 -4.43 3.98
N PRO A 59 -0.43 -5.66 4.03
CA PRO A 59 0.37 -6.86 4.18
C PRO A 59 1.34 -7.07 3.02
N ALA A 60 0.90 -6.82 1.78
CA ALA A 60 1.74 -6.96 0.59
C ALA A 60 2.96 -6.03 0.67
N LEU A 61 2.75 -4.75 1.00
CA LEU A 61 3.83 -3.78 1.20
C LEU A 61 4.77 -4.18 2.35
N ARG A 62 4.22 -4.56 3.51
CA ARG A 62 5.04 -4.95 4.68
C ARG A 62 5.95 -6.15 4.43
N ASN A 63 5.57 -7.02 3.48
CA ASN A 63 6.36 -8.18 3.09
C ASN A 63 7.53 -7.86 2.14
N LEU A 64 7.54 -6.68 1.51
CA LEU A 64 8.63 -6.27 0.62
C LEU A 64 9.94 -6.03 1.38
N CYS A 65 11.04 -6.51 0.81
CA CYS A 65 12.39 -6.29 1.37
C CYS A 65 12.73 -4.79 1.45
N ALA A 66 12.43 -4.00 0.41
CA ALA A 66 12.67 -2.56 0.43
C ALA A 66 11.97 -1.86 1.60
N VAL A 67 10.74 -2.26 1.94
CA VAL A 67 9.94 -1.64 3.00
C VAL A 67 10.55 -1.85 4.39
N ARG A 68 11.29 -2.94 4.59
CA ARG A 68 12.04 -3.23 5.83
C ARG A 68 13.29 -2.38 5.98
N SER A 69 13.86 -1.93 4.85
CA SER A 69 15.14 -1.22 4.81
C SER A 69 14.97 0.30 4.63
N LEU A 70 13.87 0.73 4.00
CA LEU A 70 13.59 2.13 3.78
C LEU A 70 13.37 2.85 5.13
N PRO A 71 14.00 4.02 5.32
CA PRO A 71 13.80 4.80 6.54
C PRO A 71 12.37 5.36 6.60
N SER A 72 11.84 5.45 7.82
CA SER A 72 10.57 6.14 8.08
C SER A 72 10.60 7.58 7.56
N LYS A 73 9.47 8.03 7.02
CA LYS A 73 9.27 9.44 6.64
C LYS A 73 8.48 10.21 7.70
N THR A 74 7.79 9.50 8.60
CA THR A 74 6.95 10.10 9.65
C THR A 74 7.64 10.20 11.00
N GLY A 75 8.87 9.68 11.14
CA GLY A 75 9.68 9.86 12.34
C GLY A 75 10.78 8.82 12.49
N ARG A 76 10.84 8.20 13.67
CA ARG A 76 11.82 7.16 13.98
C ARG A 76 11.33 5.79 13.50
N GLY A 77 12.20 5.08 12.79
CA GLY A 77 11.99 3.68 12.40
C GLY A 77 12.18 3.47 10.90
N THR A 78 11.49 2.45 10.38
CA THR A 78 11.49 2.07 8.96
C THR A 78 10.12 2.35 8.35
N LEU A 79 10.03 2.32 7.02
CA LEU A 79 8.74 2.38 6.32
C LEU A 79 7.80 1.26 6.79
N ARG A 80 8.32 0.06 7.09
CA ARG A 80 7.53 -1.01 7.71
C ARG A 80 6.90 -0.60 9.05
N SER A 81 7.62 0.15 9.88
CA SER A 81 7.09 0.66 11.15
C SER A 81 5.98 1.68 10.93
N ASP A 82 6.09 2.50 9.89
CA ASP A 82 5.05 3.48 9.52
C ASP A 82 3.78 2.76 9.05
N LEU A 83 3.91 1.72 8.20
CA LEU A 83 2.77 0.92 7.74
C LEU A 83 2.09 0.15 8.87
N LEU A 84 2.85 -0.35 9.85
CA LEU A 84 2.32 -0.98 11.05
C LEU A 84 1.47 -0.02 11.88
N ARG A 85 1.89 1.24 12.00
CA ARG A 85 1.11 2.28 12.70
C ARG A 85 -0.16 2.62 11.93
N LEU A 86 -0.09 2.65 10.60
CA LEU A 86 -1.25 2.87 9.74
C LEU A 86 -2.28 1.74 9.89
N GLU A 87 -1.84 0.49 9.89
CA GLU A 87 -2.69 -0.68 10.15
C GLU A 87 -3.41 -0.58 11.50
N LEU A 88 -2.68 -0.25 12.57
CA LEU A 88 -3.28 -0.05 13.89
C LEU A 88 -4.27 1.13 13.95
N SER A 89 -4.11 2.14 13.10
CA SER A 89 -5.08 3.24 13.01
C SER A 89 -6.33 2.87 12.23
N LEU A 90 -6.24 1.94 11.26
CA LEU A 90 -7.41 1.46 10.52
C LEU A 90 -8.36 0.66 11.39
N ASP A 91 -7.82 -0.05 12.38
CA ASP A 91 -8.60 -0.78 13.39
C ASP A 91 -9.24 0.17 14.44
N SER A 92 -9.00 1.49 14.35
CA SER A 92 -9.64 2.47 15.22
C SER A 92 -10.85 3.11 14.56
N ASP A 93 -11.91 3.37 15.33
CA ASP A 93 -13.15 4.00 14.85
C ASP A 93 -12.94 5.42 14.26
N ASP A 94 -11.76 6.02 14.45
CA ASP A 94 -11.42 7.39 14.03
C ASP A 94 -10.74 7.47 12.65
N PHE A 95 -10.56 6.35 11.93
CA PHE A 95 -9.89 6.38 10.63
C PHE A 95 -10.77 7.00 9.53
N ASP A 96 -10.36 8.17 9.06
CA ASP A 96 -11.02 8.88 7.96
C ASP A 96 -10.55 8.33 6.59
N TYR A 97 -11.46 7.63 5.92
CA TYR A 97 -11.23 7.07 4.58
C TYR A 97 -11.38 8.09 3.46
N ASP A 98 -11.90 9.30 3.74
CA ASP A 98 -12.21 10.34 2.75
C ASP A 98 -11.11 11.41 2.64
N ARG A 99 -9.95 11.20 3.28
CA ARG A 99 -8.89 12.21 3.47
C ARG A 99 -7.76 12.19 2.44
#